data_AF-A0A068S1V2-F1
#
_entry.id   AF-A0A068S1V2-F1
#
_cell.length_a   1.000
_cell.length_b   1.000
_cell.length_c   1.000
_cell.angle_alpha   90.00
_cell.angle_beta   90.00
_cell.angle_gamma   90.00
#
_symmetry.space_group_name_H-M   'P 1'
#
loop_
_entity.id
_entity.type
_entity.pdbx_description
1 polymer ?
#
loop_
_entity_poly.entity_id
_entity_poly.type
_entity_poly.pdbx_seq_one_letter_code
_entity_poly.pdbx_strand_id
1 'polypeptide(L)'
;MRFSLIAAATIAGYATLSSAQDCNPSFNVTAAPQCISDCNKKAGQEQYADWTDDPSSPNFVQSMGYQCGKGTPAYTAFMTTSGTCMMSCSKDDQDAFGKYYAQACAWYNEHSKDTCDATTTGNNTATGSDTATESNTATESNTTTEESLAMKLKMGGALVTAAAVGSAALLF
;
A
#
# COMPACT_ATOMS: atom_id res chain seq x y z
N MET A 1 -8.52 -27.24 -62.64
CA MET A 1 -7.34 -26.72 -61.92
C MET A 1 -7.79 -26.40 -60.50
N ARG A 2 -7.08 -26.97 -59.51
CA ARG A 2 -7.45 -26.94 -58.09
C ARG A 2 -6.78 -25.71 -57.49
N PHE A 3 -7.54 -24.68 -57.11
CA PHE A 3 -7.00 -23.53 -56.41
C PHE A 3 -7.43 -23.61 -54.95
N SER A 4 -6.54 -24.18 -54.14
CA SER A 4 -6.54 -24.03 -52.69
C SER A 4 -6.17 -22.59 -52.37
N LEU A 5 -7.06 -21.85 -51.69
CA LEU A 5 -6.70 -20.60 -51.03
C LEU A 5 -6.71 -20.79 -49.52
N ILE A 6 -5.60 -20.33 -48.97
CA ILE A 6 -5.06 -20.54 -47.64
C ILE A 6 -5.77 -19.61 -46.65
N ALA A 7 -5.98 -20.12 -45.44
CA ALA A 7 -6.56 -19.41 -44.31
C ALA A 7 -5.83 -18.09 -44.01
N ALA A 8 -6.58 -16.99 -43.97
CA ALA A 8 -6.13 -15.74 -43.37
C ALA A 8 -6.46 -15.81 -41.87
N ALA A 9 -5.43 -16.06 -41.05
CA ALA A 9 -5.51 -15.89 -39.61
C ALA A 9 -5.63 -14.39 -39.30
N THR A 10 -6.82 -13.95 -38.89
CA THR A 10 -7.01 -12.63 -38.30
C THR A 10 -6.32 -12.61 -36.95
N ILE A 11 -5.18 -11.92 -36.87
CA ILE A 11 -4.52 -11.59 -35.62
C ILE A 11 -5.43 -10.59 -34.90
N ALA A 12 -6.21 -11.08 -33.93
CA ALA A 12 -6.91 -10.21 -33.01
C ALA A 12 -5.86 -9.40 -32.24
N GLY A 13 -5.84 -8.09 -32.50
CA GLY A 13 -4.98 -7.16 -31.79
C GLY A 13 -5.39 -7.11 -30.31
N TYR A 14 -4.45 -7.42 -29.42
CA TYR A 14 -4.59 -7.09 -28.01
C TYR A 14 -4.17 -5.63 -27.85
N ALA A 15 -5.11 -4.71 -28.08
CA ALA A 15 -5.04 -3.42 -27.43
C ALA A 15 -5.45 -3.67 -25.98
N THR A 16 -4.49 -3.93 -25.09
CA THR A 16 -4.77 -3.94 -23.65
C THR A 16 -5.00 -2.50 -23.24
N LEU A 17 -6.27 -2.12 -23.22
CA LEU A 17 -6.73 -0.97 -22.47
C LEU A 17 -6.24 -1.16 -21.03
N SER A 18 -5.40 -0.24 -20.57
CA SER A 18 -5.07 -0.08 -19.15
C SER A 18 -6.33 0.46 -18.47
N SER A 19 -7.34 -0.39 -18.33
CA SER A 19 -8.33 -0.22 -17.28
C SER A 19 -7.61 -0.59 -16.00
N ALA A 20 -7.45 0.37 -15.08
CA ALA A 20 -7.05 0.08 -13.71
C ALA A 20 -8.02 -1.01 -13.19
N GLN A 21 -7.54 -2.25 -13.14
CA GLN A 21 -8.29 -3.34 -12.55
C GLN A 21 -8.15 -3.11 -11.05
N ASP A 22 -9.26 -2.89 -10.34
CA ASP A 22 -9.25 -2.88 -8.89
C ASP A 22 -8.97 -4.31 -8.39
N CYS A 23 -7.72 -4.74 -8.47
CA CYS A 23 -7.28 -6.07 -8.06
C CYS A 23 -7.46 -6.26 -6.55
N ASN A 24 -7.23 -5.20 -5.77
CA ASN A 24 -7.27 -5.23 -4.31
C ASN A 24 -8.03 -4.02 -3.75
N PRO A 25 -9.35 -3.88 -4.02
CA PRO A 25 -10.12 -2.70 -3.62
C PRO A 25 -10.31 -2.58 -2.10
N SER A 26 -10.10 -3.68 -1.36
CA SER A 26 -10.12 -3.68 0.10
C SER A 26 -8.83 -3.12 0.72
N PHE A 27 -7.77 -2.93 -0.07
CA PHE A 27 -6.53 -2.34 0.41
C PHE A 27 -6.71 -0.84 0.62
N ASN A 28 -7.08 -0.47 1.84
CA ASN A 28 -7.29 0.92 2.25
C ASN A 28 -6.31 1.31 3.37
N VAL A 29 -5.02 1.14 3.09
CA VAL A 29 -3.94 1.54 4.00
C VAL A 29 -3.34 2.85 3.50
N THR A 30 -3.19 3.83 4.39
CA THR A 30 -2.52 5.10 4.06
C THR A 30 -1.12 4.82 3.52
N ALA A 31 -0.81 5.27 2.30
CA ALA A 31 0.46 5.02 1.64
C ALA A 31 1.67 5.36 2.55
N ALA A 32 2.74 4.57 2.40
CA ALA A 32 3.99 4.81 3.09
C ALA A 32 4.59 6.17 2.71
N PRO A 33 5.35 6.83 3.60
CA PRO A 33 6.06 8.04 3.26
C PRO A 33 7.01 7.82 2.09
N GLN A 34 7.16 8.82 1.22
CA GLN A 34 7.86 8.68 -0.06
C GLN A 34 9.28 8.12 0.08
N CYS A 35 10.06 8.62 1.05
CA CYS A 35 11.43 8.13 1.29
C CYS A 35 11.46 6.61 1.52
N ILE A 36 10.49 6.10 2.27
CA ILE A 36 10.40 4.67 2.59
C ILE A 36 9.80 3.89 1.43
N SER A 37 8.83 4.43 0.70
CA SER A 37 8.33 3.80 -0.54
C SER A 37 9.44 3.64 -1.57
N ASP A 38 10.31 4.64 -1.74
CA ASP A 38 11.45 4.56 -2.66
C ASP A 38 12.47 3.48 -2.21
N CYS A 39 12.73 3.38 -0.90
CA CYS A 39 13.57 2.32 -0.33
C CYS A 39 12.98 0.92 -0.55
N ASN A 40 11.67 0.77 -0.33
CA ASN A 40 10.95 -0.48 -0.56
C ASN A 40 10.95 -0.85 -2.03
N LYS A 41 10.71 0.11 -2.91
CA LYS A 41 10.74 -0.07 -4.36
C LYS A 41 12.10 -0.53 -4.84
N LYS A 42 13.18 0.11 -4.38
CA LYS A 42 14.54 -0.32 -4.70
C LYS A 42 14.81 -1.75 -4.24
N ALA A 43 14.52 -2.06 -2.97
CA ALA A 43 14.74 -3.40 -2.41
C ALA A 43 13.88 -4.49 -3.10
N GLY A 44 12.65 -4.13 -3.45
CA GLY A 44 11.73 -4.99 -4.17
C GLY A 44 12.18 -5.27 -5.59
N GLN A 45 12.56 -4.24 -6.33
CA GLN A 45 13.04 -4.34 -7.71
C GLN A 45 14.36 -5.10 -7.83
N GLU A 46 15.20 -5.12 -6.79
CA GLU A 46 16.40 -5.96 -6.74
C GLU A 46 16.08 -7.46 -6.70
N GLN A 47 14.92 -7.86 -6.16
CA GLN A 47 14.52 -9.26 -6.03
C GLN A 47 13.45 -9.70 -7.03
N TYR A 48 12.67 -8.73 -7.51
CA TYR A 48 11.54 -8.95 -8.38
C TYR A 48 11.35 -7.74 -9.29
N ALA A 49 11.67 -7.89 -10.57
CA ALA A 49 11.67 -6.78 -11.52
C ALA A 49 10.30 -6.09 -11.65
N ASP A 50 9.21 -6.85 -11.52
CA ASP A 50 7.83 -6.35 -11.63
C ASP A 50 7.26 -5.93 -10.26
N TRP A 51 8.11 -5.70 -9.27
CA TRP A 51 7.70 -5.24 -7.96
C TRP A 51 6.90 -3.94 -8.06
N THR A 52 5.85 -3.85 -7.25
CA THR A 52 4.91 -2.74 -7.24
C THR A 52 4.32 -2.53 -5.84
N ASP A 53 4.07 -1.27 -5.51
CA ASP A 53 3.29 -0.82 -4.35
C ASP A 53 1.86 -0.41 -4.73
N ASP A 54 1.49 -0.56 -6.01
CA ASP A 54 0.16 -0.21 -6.50
C ASP A 54 -0.83 -1.35 -6.21
N PRO A 55 -1.87 -1.14 -5.37
CA PRO A 55 -2.86 -2.16 -5.04
C PRO A 55 -3.72 -2.60 -6.24
N SER A 56 -3.78 -1.80 -7.30
CA SER A 56 -4.48 -2.17 -8.54
C SER A 56 -3.63 -3.07 -9.45
N SER A 57 -2.36 -3.27 -9.14
CA SER A 57 -1.48 -4.12 -9.94
C SER A 57 -1.71 -5.60 -9.65
N PRO A 58 -1.70 -6.48 -10.66
CA PRO A 58 -1.76 -7.93 -10.45
C PRO A 58 -0.57 -8.46 -9.64
N ASN A 59 0.55 -7.73 -9.62
CA ASN A 59 1.76 -8.12 -8.90
C ASN A 59 1.82 -7.59 -7.47
N PHE A 60 0.78 -6.90 -7.00
CA PHE A 60 0.74 -6.27 -5.68
C PHE A 60 0.89 -7.27 -4.54
N VAL A 61 0.06 -8.32 -4.52
CA VAL A 61 0.09 -9.34 -3.47
C VAL A 61 1.44 -10.06 -3.44
N GLN A 62 2.02 -10.34 -4.61
CA GLN A 62 3.36 -10.91 -4.71
C GLN A 62 4.42 -9.97 -4.11
N SER A 63 4.36 -8.67 -4.45
CA SER A 63 5.26 -7.64 -3.92
C SER A 63 5.13 -7.47 -2.40
N MET A 64 3.91 -7.53 -1.88
CA MET A 64 3.61 -7.57 -0.46
C MET A 64 4.18 -8.82 0.23
N GLY A 65 4.29 -9.95 -0.47
CA GLY A 65 4.96 -11.15 0.03
C GLY A 65 6.43 -10.95 0.41
N TYR A 66 7.15 -10.08 -0.29
CA TYR A 66 8.53 -9.70 0.08
C TYR A 66 8.56 -8.86 1.36
N GLN A 67 7.54 -8.02 1.59
CA GLN A 67 7.47 -7.14 2.76
C GLN A 67 6.90 -7.84 4.01
N CYS A 68 5.95 -8.74 3.84
CA CYS A 68 5.13 -9.29 4.91
C CYS A 68 5.25 -10.81 5.08
N GLY A 69 5.81 -11.53 4.10
CA GLY A 69 6.01 -12.98 4.13
C GLY A 69 7.14 -13.44 5.05
N LYS A 70 6.95 -13.26 6.36
CA LYS A 70 7.94 -13.57 7.41
C LYS A 70 8.45 -15.01 7.30
N GLY A 71 9.72 -15.21 7.65
CA GLY A 71 10.36 -16.53 7.65
C GLY A 71 10.86 -17.00 6.28
N THR A 72 10.73 -16.19 5.23
CA THR A 72 11.30 -16.49 3.92
C THR A 72 12.66 -15.81 3.71
N PRO A 73 13.55 -16.38 2.87
CA PRO A 73 14.79 -15.71 2.46
C PRO A 73 14.53 -14.38 1.74
N ALA A 74 13.48 -14.33 0.91
CA ALA A 74 13.05 -13.14 0.20
C ALA A 74 12.68 -11.99 1.16
N TYR A 75 11.89 -12.29 2.19
CA TYR A 75 11.58 -11.34 3.25
C TYR A 75 12.83 -10.83 3.96
N THR A 76 13.74 -11.73 4.33
CA THR A 76 14.97 -11.35 5.04
C THR A 76 15.85 -10.44 4.20
N ALA A 77 16.02 -10.77 2.92
CA ALA A 77 16.76 -9.93 1.97
C ALA A 77 16.07 -8.57 1.79
N PHE A 78 14.74 -8.56 1.65
CA PHE A 78 13.97 -7.33 1.45
C PHE A 78 14.10 -6.41 2.65
N MET A 79 13.87 -6.93 3.87
CA MET A 79 13.98 -6.16 5.10
C MET A 79 15.40 -5.67 5.37
N THR A 80 16.41 -6.41 4.94
CA THR A 80 17.82 -5.98 5.05
C THR A 80 18.11 -4.82 4.11
N THR A 81 17.79 -4.93 2.83
CA THR A 81 18.05 -3.88 1.83
C THR A 81 17.18 -2.64 2.09
N SER A 82 15.87 -2.82 2.26
CA SER A 82 14.95 -1.71 2.54
C SER A 82 15.27 -1.06 3.88
N GLY A 83 15.49 -1.85 4.94
CA GLY A 83 15.83 -1.35 6.27
C GLY A 83 17.13 -0.55 6.29
N THR A 84 18.15 -0.98 5.52
CA THR A 84 19.41 -0.22 5.39
C THR A 84 19.17 1.13 4.71
N CYS A 85 18.32 1.18 3.69
CA CYS A 85 17.96 2.42 3.02
C CYS A 85 17.11 3.34 3.93
N MET A 86 16.14 2.78 4.66
CA MET A 86 15.24 3.50 5.56
C MET A 86 15.96 4.23 6.70
N MET A 87 17.17 3.79 7.08
CA MET A 87 18.00 4.51 8.07
C MET A 87 18.35 5.95 7.65
N SER A 88 18.29 6.25 6.34
CA SER A 88 18.50 7.61 5.82
C SER A 88 17.24 8.47 5.82
N CYS A 89 16.06 7.87 6.00
CA CYS A 89 14.79 8.58 6.07
C CYS A 89 14.61 9.27 7.42
N SER A 90 13.73 10.27 7.46
CA SER A 90 13.45 11.00 8.70
C SER A 90 12.85 10.09 9.76
N LYS A 91 13.01 10.48 11.04
CA LYS A 91 12.41 9.77 12.17
C LYS A 91 10.88 9.69 12.03
N ASP A 92 10.27 10.76 11.54
CA ASP A 92 8.81 10.84 11.32
C ASP A 92 8.36 9.87 10.24
N ASP A 93 9.13 9.72 9.15
CA ASP A 93 8.82 8.74 8.11
C ASP A 93 8.90 7.31 8.66
N GLN A 94 9.94 7.00 9.45
CA GLN A 94 10.10 5.69 10.07
C GLN A 94 8.92 5.35 11.00
N ASP A 95 8.47 6.32 11.80
CA ASP A 95 7.35 6.13 12.71
C ASP A 95 6.01 6.01 11.96
N ALA A 96 5.83 6.75 10.86
CA ALA A 96 4.68 6.63 9.98
C ALA A 96 4.65 5.27 9.26
N PHE A 97 5.81 4.78 8.80
CA PHE A 97 5.92 3.47 8.17
C PHE A 97 5.61 2.33 9.13
N GLY A 98 5.96 2.43 10.42
CA GLY A 98 5.56 1.43 11.41
C GLY A 98 4.04 1.21 11.46
N LYS A 99 3.25 2.28 11.29
CA LYS A 99 1.78 2.21 11.22
C LYS A 99 1.30 1.60 9.92
N TYR A 100 1.85 2.03 8.78
CA TYR A 100 1.58 1.45 7.47
C TYR A 100 1.87 -0.05 7.45
N TYR A 101 3.07 -0.45 7.87
CA TYR A 101 3.56 -1.82 7.84
C TYR A 101 2.68 -2.77 8.64
N ALA A 102 2.25 -2.38 9.83
CA ALA A 102 1.34 -3.18 10.64
C ALA A 102 0.00 -3.43 9.95
N GLN A 103 -0.60 -2.40 9.36
CA GLN A 103 -1.90 -2.49 8.67
C GLN A 103 -1.79 -3.26 7.34
N ALA A 104 -0.78 -2.94 6.54
CA ALA A 104 -0.54 -3.57 5.25
C ALA A 104 -0.23 -5.06 5.39
N CYS A 105 0.58 -5.45 6.40
CA CYS A 105 0.86 -6.86 6.65
C CYS A 105 -0.31 -7.60 7.32
N ALA A 106 -1.16 -6.93 8.10
CA ALA A 106 -2.40 -7.53 8.58
C ALA A 106 -3.32 -7.89 7.41
N TRP A 107 -3.53 -6.93 6.49
CA TRP A 107 -4.28 -7.17 5.26
C TRP A 107 -3.66 -8.29 4.43
N TYR A 108 -2.33 -8.28 4.21
CA TYR A 108 -1.66 -9.32 3.43
C TYR A 108 -1.87 -10.72 4.02
N ASN A 109 -1.88 -10.90 5.34
CA ASN A 109 -2.09 -12.22 5.93
C ASN A 109 -3.47 -12.80 5.58
N GLU A 110 -4.48 -11.94 5.44
CA GLU A 110 -5.84 -12.32 5.05
C GLU A 110 -5.97 -12.53 3.54
N HIS A 111 -5.22 -11.75 2.75
CA HIS A 111 -5.35 -11.65 1.29
C HIS A 111 -4.16 -12.24 0.50
N SER A 112 -3.22 -12.93 1.16
CA SER A 112 -1.98 -13.46 0.55
C SER A 112 -2.19 -14.48 -0.56
N LYS A 113 -3.41 -15.03 -0.66
CA LYS A 113 -3.82 -16.01 -1.67
C LYS A 113 -4.73 -15.41 -2.74
N ASP A 114 -5.03 -14.12 -2.64
CA ASP A 114 -5.89 -13.45 -3.61
C ASP A 114 -5.15 -13.37 -4.94
N THR A 115 -5.83 -13.82 -5.99
CA THR A 115 -5.35 -13.73 -7.36
C THR A 115 -6.07 -12.59 -8.04
N CYS A 116 -5.31 -11.70 -8.68
CA CYS A 116 -5.93 -10.77 -9.62
C CYS A 116 -6.21 -11.52 -10.92
N ASP A 117 -7.40 -12.12 -11.00
CA ASP A 117 -7.89 -12.68 -12.26
C ASP A 117 -8.33 -11.55 -13.17
N ALA A 118 -7.62 -11.37 -14.28
CA ALA A 118 -7.96 -10.42 -15.35
C ALA A 118 -9.34 -10.68 -16.02
N THR A 119 -10.15 -11.64 -15.51
CA THR A 119 -11.37 -12.13 -16.14
C THR A 119 -12.66 -11.83 -15.36
N THR A 120 -12.61 -11.28 -14.15
CA THR A 120 -13.85 -11.01 -13.39
C THR A 120 -14.29 -9.56 -13.50
N THR A 121 -14.80 -9.20 -14.68
CA THR A 121 -15.72 -8.08 -14.83
C THR A 121 -17.02 -8.44 -14.11
N GLY A 122 -17.19 -7.89 -12.90
CA GLY A 122 -18.49 -7.80 -12.25
C GLY A 122 -19.42 -6.95 -13.09
N ASN A 123 -20.28 -7.62 -13.85
CA ASN A 123 -21.38 -7.04 -14.61
C ASN A 123 -22.39 -6.38 -13.66
N ASN A 124 -22.21 -5.09 -13.34
CA ASN A 124 -23.26 -4.25 -12.79
C ASN A 124 -23.86 -3.40 -13.91
N THR A 125 -24.74 -4.02 -14.69
CA THR A 125 -25.71 -3.31 -15.53
C THR A 125 -27.05 -3.25 -14.79
N ALA A 126 -27.45 -2.05 -14.39
CA ALA A 126 -28.81 -1.49 -14.30
C ALA A 126 -28.74 -0.31 -13.32
N THR A 127 -29.35 0.87 -13.51
CA THR A 127 -30.14 1.50 -14.56
C THR A 127 -30.20 2.97 -14.11
N GLY A 128 -30.12 3.90 -15.05
CA GLY A 128 -30.02 5.33 -14.73
C GLY A 128 -31.17 5.90 -13.91
N SER A 129 -30.89 7.04 -13.28
CA SER A 129 -31.79 8.18 -13.35
C SER A 129 -30.96 9.44 -13.23
N ASP A 130 -30.99 10.22 -14.29
CA ASP A 130 -30.51 11.59 -14.37
C ASP A 130 -31.04 12.43 -13.20
N THR A 131 -30.19 13.31 -12.68
CA THR A 131 -30.57 14.71 -12.40
C THR A 131 -29.29 15.55 -12.42
N ALA A 132 -29.11 16.27 -13.52
CA ALA A 132 -28.17 17.38 -13.62
C ALA A 132 -28.66 18.57 -12.76
N THR A 133 -27.74 19.28 -12.11
CA THR A 133 -27.83 20.73 -11.93
C THR A 133 -26.41 21.28 -11.79
N GLU A 134 -25.95 21.97 -12.83
CA GLU A 134 -24.83 22.90 -12.83
C GLU A 134 -25.05 24.03 -11.81
N SER A 135 -23.99 24.54 -11.20
CA SER A 135 -23.49 25.86 -11.60
C SER A 135 -22.26 26.28 -10.78
N ASN A 136 -21.31 26.83 -11.53
CA ASN A 136 -20.07 27.52 -11.16
C ASN A 136 -20.16 28.45 -9.94
N THR A 137 -19.04 28.64 -9.25
CA THR A 137 -18.42 29.96 -9.02
C THR A 137 -16.97 29.78 -8.57
N ALA A 138 -16.04 30.30 -9.38
CA ALA A 138 -14.66 30.61 -8.99
C ALA A 138 -14.63 31.92 -8.20
N THR A 139 -13.56 32.13 -7.41
CA THR A 139 -12.96 33.41 -6.94
C THR A 139 -12.41 33.18 -5.52
N GLU A 140 -11.11 33.00 -5.30
CA GLU A 140 -10.01 33.99 -5.24
C GLU A 140 -9.65 34.36 -3.78
N SER A 141 -8.35 34.23 -3.50
CA SER A 141 -7.51 34.80 -2.42
C SER A 141 -8.15 35.55 -1.25
N ASN A 142 -7.70 35.22 -0.03
CA ASN A 142 -6.86 36.18 0.70
C ASN A 142 -6.08 35.57 1.89
N THR A 143 -4.80 35.95 1.93
CA THR A 143 -3.86 35.89 3.06
C THR A 143 -4.31 36.81 4.21
N THR A 144 -3.81 36.55 5.45
CA THR A 144 -3.46 37.48 6.57
C THR A 144 -3.87 36.82 7.92
N THR A 145 -2.97 36.21 8.70
CA THR A 145 -2.04 36.75 9.73
C THR A 145 -2.56 36.56 11.17
N GLU A 146 -1.70 35.94 11.98
CA GLU A 146 -1.47 36.01 13.44
C GLU A 146 -2.56 35.76 14.50
N GLU A 147 -2.19 34.81 15.37
CA GLU A 147 -2.09 34.94 16.84
C GLU A 147 -3.37 35.15 17.67
N SER A 148 -3.75 34.09 18.40
CA SER A 148 -4.33 34.28 19.73
C SER A 148 -3.94 33.14 20.67
N LEU A 149 -3.18 33.55 21.69
CA LEU A 149 -2.82 32.81 22.89
C LEU A 149 -4.04 32.53 23.79
N ALA A 150 -3.92 31.41 24.52
CA ALA A 150 -4.51 31.14 25.84
C ALA A 150 -6.03 30.89 25.88
N MET A 151 -6.61 29.94 26.62
CA MET A 151 -6.26 29.11 27.78
C MET A 151 -7.04 27.77 27.59
N LYS A 152 -6.84 26.65 28.29
CA LYS A 152 -6.87 26.50 29.75
C LYS A 152 -6.73 25.01 30.13
N LEU A 153 -5.83 24.78 31.08
CA LEU A 153 -5.75 23.70 32.07
C LEU A 153 -7.00 22.80 32.30
N LYS A 154 -6.79 21.48 32.24
CA LYS A 154 -7.26 20.47 33.24
C LYS A 154 -6.52 19.15 32.98
N MET A 155 -5.46 18.80 33.71
CA MET A 155 -5.36 18.30 35.10
C MET A 155 -6.02 16.94 35.33
N GLY A 156 -5.17 15.95 35.66
CA GLY A 156 -5.51 14.61 36.18
C GLY A 156 -4.93 13.51 35.30
N GLY A 157 -3.98 12.67 35.69
CA GLY A 157 -3.39 12.42 36.99
C GLY A 157 -2.80 11.00 36.97
N ALA A 158 -1.49 10.90 37.20
CA ALA A 158 -0.72 9.80 37.79
C ALA A 158 -1.25 8.35 37.75
N LEU A 159 -0.40 7.41 37.32
CA LEU A 159 0.27 6.52 38.28
C LEU A 159 1.42 5.76 37.63
N VAL A 160 2.60 6.01 38.17
CA VAL A 160 3.84 5.27 37.93
C VAL A 160 3.87 4.16 38.97
N THR A 161 3.93 2.90 38.54
CA THR A 161 4.28 1.78 39.43
C THR A 161 5.60 1.20 38.97
N ALA A 162 6.65 1.59 39.68
CA ALA A 162 7.92 0.90 39.74
C ALA A 162 7.91 -0.07 40.94
N ALA A 163 8.29 -1.32 40.70
CA ALA A 163 8.78 -2.27 41.71
C ALA A 163 9.69 -3.26 40.95
N ALA A 164 11.02 -3.17 41.07
CA ALA A 164 11.88 -3.54 42.20
C ALA A 164 12.21 -5.06 42.24
N VAL A 165 13.46 -5.34 41.87
CA VAL A 165 14.41 -6.37 42.37
C VAL A 165 13.93 -7.78 42.74
N GLY A 166 14.65 -8.77 42.19
CA GLY A 166 14.63 -10.15 42.67
C GLY A 166 15.72 -11.01 42.04
N SER A 167 16.98 -10.80 42.44
CA SER A 167 18.04 -11.81 42.27
C SER A 167 17.91 -12.85 43.37
N ALA A 168 17.69 -14.12 43.02
CA ALA A 168 17.95 -15.26 43.89
C ALA A 168 18.28 -16.51 43.06
N ALA A 169 19.44 -17.09 43.37
CA ALA A 169 19.93 -18.37 42.91
C ALA A 169 19.07 -19.55 43.41
N LEU A 170 19.12 -20.70 42.73
CA LEU A 170 19.38 -22.04 43.30
C LEU A 170 19.17 -23.14 42.23
N LEU A 171 20.25 -23.92 42.01
CA LEU A 171 20.35 -25.38 41.79
C LEU A 171 19.41 -26.03 40.74
N PHE A 172 19.99 -26.57 39.67
CA PHE A 172 20.17 -28.02 39.43
C PHE A 172 21.22 -28.23 38.32
#